data_AF-A0A6M8B7B4-F1
#
_entry.id   AF-A0A6M8B7B4-F1
#
_cell.length_a   1.000
_cell.length_b   1.000
_cell.length_c   1.000
_cell.angle_alpha   90.00
_cell.angle_beta   90.00
_cell.angle_gamma   90.00
#
_symmetry.space_group_name_H-M   'P 1'
#
loop_
_entity.id
_entity.type
_entity.pdbx_description
1 polymer ?
#
loop_
_entity_poly.entity_id
_entity_poly.type
_entity_poly.pdbx_seq_one_letter_code
_entity_poly.pdbx_strand_id
1 'polypeptide(L)'
;MVSVVLALSVLLGSGAAAYAVLRSSAPKALNELISPSRNTWSTDWLNGTEEAWSYGGLESPSTHEEDRVKVIKAGSKLVRFIIRGESTLVTVLQESERGVELLWEQDLGHALPEPGVWKNWVVDGGDLIDLDTQERVRAPWPADATVSAAHGIAIACEGLTCTLWTSRYDDRWTRTIESSNSTIAVGLSALNNNRYALALGDLNLQKSDKVTTELLALDLENGSTRSMGQITGAALVAPLSDGWLVGISDKFEDEERVSLYSPDGTPLGDARRDDSKDYGTFPYSPTPISAEQARAWIENADTSWAPSTMKVSAEAKDGTCSATLVHGDATLSMPGINSLTRRSRTGTGNGAECRLLPVTYTTMMGTGPLAEVREVRDHDLYLHLVDPGSGAESGAMRIGDLSSWNVTPDGGELIAYDDSGRLTAYRPKPAA
;
A
#
# COMPACT_ATOMS: atom_id res chain seq x y z
N MET A 1 12.86 -30.43 -59.26
CA MET A 1 11.66 -29.58 -59.20
C MET A 1 10.58 -30.34 -58.47
N VAL A 2 10.20 -29.88 -57.27
CA VAL A 2 8.82 -29.68 -56.78
C VAL A 2 8.99 -29.08 -55.37
N SER A 3 8.49 -27.86 -55.19
CA SER A 3 8.36 -27.15 -53.92
C SER A 3 7.37 -27.86 -52.99
N VAL A 4 7.66 -27.90 -51.70
CA VAL A 4 6.64 -28.08 -50.67
C VAL A 4 6.74 -26.90 -49.72
N VAL A 5 5.71 -26.04 -49.78
CA VAL A 5 5.44 -24.97 -48.84
C VAL A 5 4.84 -25.62 -47.60
N LEU A 6 5.52 -25.56 -46.46
CA LEU A 6 4.89 -25.78 -45.15
C LEU A 6 4.57 -24.42 -44.55
N ALA A 7 3.27 -24.14 -44.44
CA ALA A 7 2.73 -22.96 -43.79
C ALA A 7 3.01 -23.01 -42.28
N LEU A 8 3.49 -21.89 -41.74
CA LEU A 8 3.49 -21.62 -40.31
C LEU A 8 2.04 -21.52 -39.81
N SER A 9 1.67 -22.38 -38.87
CA SER A 9 0.50 -22.19 -38.01
C SER A 9 0.99 -21.68 -36.66
N VAL A 10 0.84 -20.37 -36.42
CA VAL A 10 1.02 -19.76 -35.10
C VAL A 10 -0.15 -20.19 -34.22
N LEU A 11 0.13 -20.99 -33.19
CA LEU A 11 -0.82 -21.30 -32.13
C LEU A 11 -0.78 -20.18 -31.08
N LEU A 12 -1.76 -19.28 -31.18
CA LEU A 12 -2.25 -18.44 -30.09
C LEU A 12 -2.79 -19.36 -28.99
N GLY A 13 -2.15 -19.36 -27.82
CA GLY A 13 -2.52 -20.26 -26.74
C GLY A 13 -1.78 -20.02 -25.43
N SER A 14 -1.66 -18.77 -24.98
CA SER A 14 -1.08 -18.43 -23.67
C SER A 14 -2.03 -17.61 -22.77
N GLY A 15 -3.14 -17.09 -23.29
CA GLY A 15 -4.06 -16.25 -22.50
C GLY A 15 -4.81 -17.02 -21.41
N ALA A 16 -5.35 -18.21 -21.70
CA ALA A 16 -6.29 -18.89 -20.81
C ALA A 16 -5.69 -19.36 -19.46
N ALA A 17 -4.40 -19.64 -19.40
CA ALA A 17 -3.74 -20.09 -18.18
C ALA A 17 -3.45 -18.92 -17.21
N ALA A 18 -3.08 -17.75 -17.73
CA ALA A 18 -2.88 -16.52 -16.95
C ALA A 18 -4.18 -16.07 -16.26
N TYR A 19 -5.32 -16.15 -16.97
CA TYR A 19 -6.64 -15.79 -16.42
C TYR A 19 -7.13 -16.74 -15.31
N ALA A 20 -6.73 -18.02 -15.34
CA ALA A 20 -7.16 -18.99 -14.33
C ALA A 20 -6.45 -18.78 -12.99
N VAL A 21 -5.17 -18.44 -13.01
CA VAL A 21 -4.38 -18.13 -11.80
C VAL A 21 -4.83 -16.81 -11.16
N LEU A 22 -5.21 -15.81 -11.97
CA LEU A 22 -5.78 -14.54 -11.49
C LEU A 22 -7.18 -14.71 -10.85
N ARG A 23 -7.96 -15.73 -11.24
CA ARG A 23 -9.29 -16.00 -10.63
C ARG A 23 -9.20 -16.51 -9.20
N SER A 24 -8.18 -17.27 -8.84
CA SER A 24 -8.00 -17.78 -7.46
C SER A 24 -7.31 -16.78 -6.53
N SER A 25 -6.59 -15.80 -7.08
CA SER A 25 -5.82 -14.76 -6.35
C SER A 25 -6.47 -13.36 -6.38
N ALA A 26 -7.57 -13.18 -7.12
CA ALA A 26 -8.28 -11.91 -7.32
C ALA A 26 -8.56 -11.06 -6.05
N PRO A 27 -8.93 -11.62 -4.88
CA PRO A 27 -9.14 -10.81 -3.68
C PRO A 27 -7.86 -10.19 -3.13
N LYS A 28 -6.75 -10.95 -3.15
CA LYS A 28 -5.43 -10.50 -2.68
C LYS A 28 -4.85 -9.48 -3.66
N ALA A 29 -4.95 -9.75 -4.96
CA ALA A 29 -4.51 -8.85 -6.03
C ALA A 29 -5.23 -7.48 -6.01
N LEU A 30 -6.54 -7.45 -5.73
CA LEU A 30 -7.28 -6.19 -5.67
C LEU A 30 -6.93 -5.38 -4.42
N ASN A 31 -6.75 -6.02 -3.26
CA ASN A 31 -6.39 -5.32 -2.02
C ASN A 31 -5.00 -4.65 -2.09
N GLU A 32 -4.07 -5.26 -2.83
CA GLU A 32 -2.76 -4.68 -3.14
C GLU A 32 -2.87 -3.49 -4.10
N LEU A 33 -3.71 -3.57 -5.14
CA LEU A 33 -3.94 -2.48 -6.09
C LEU A 33 -4.53 -1.21 -5.46
N ILE A 34 -5.31 -1.38 -4.39
CA ILE A 34 -6.07 -0.29 -3.74
C ILE A 34 -5.43 0.24 -2.46
N SER A 35 -4.24 -0.27 -2.10
CA SER A 35 -3.49 0.21 -0.92
C SER A 35 -2.70 1.48 -1.28
N PRO A 36 -3.14 2.68 -0.87
CA PRO A 36 -2.47 3.91 -1.28
C PRO A 36 -1.04 3.93 -0.76
N SER A 37 -0.08 4.35 -1.60
CA SER A 37 1.30 4.44 -1.13
C SER A 37 1.50 5.62 -0.15
N ARG A 38 0.48 6.50 -0.03
CA ARG A 38 0.39 7.66 0.88
C ARG A 38 1.57 8.63 0.74
N ASN A 39 2.08 8.72 -0.49
CA ASN A 39 3.26 9.49 -0.82
C ASN A 39 2.86 10.80 -1.49
N THR A 40 3.62 11.86 -1.23
CA THR A 40 3.39 13.17 -1.89
C THR A 40 4.27 13.28 -3.14
N TRP A 41 3.65 13.19 -4.32
CA TRP A 41 4.36 13.27 -5.59
C TRP A 41 4.46 14.71 -6.10
N SER A 42 5.64 15.16 -6.54
CA SER A 42 5.77 16.49 -7.17
C SER A 42 5.18 16.49 -8.58
N THR A 43 4.82 17.66 -9.10
CA THR A 43 4.36 17.79 -10.50
C THR A 43 5.46 17.56 -11.53
N ASP A 44 6.74 17.48 -11.13
CA ASP A 44 7.86 17.23 -12.05
C ASP A 44 7.75 15.87 -12.72
N TRP A 45 7.07 14.91 -12.09
CA TRP A 45 6.80 13.58 -12.65
C TRP A 45 6.00 13.63 -13.95
N LEU A 46 5.27 14.73 -14.20
CA LEU A 46 4.54 14.94 -15.45
C LEU A 46 5.46 15.23 -16.65
N ASN A 47 6.75 15.53 -16.42
CA ASN A 47 7.76 15.63 -17.50
C ASN A 47 8.16 14.24 -18.05
N GLY A 48 7.59 13.18 -17.47
CA GLY A 48 7.92 11.80 -17.75
C GLY A 48 8.95 11.24 -16.78
N THR A 49 9.13 9.93 -16.87
CA THR A 49 9.96 9.17 -15.92
C THR A 49 11.23 8.64 -16.58
N GLU A 50 12.33 8.58 -15.83
CA GLU A 50 13.54 7.83 -16.18
C GLU A 50 14.00 6.92 -15.04
N GLU A 51 14.65 5.80 -15.39
CA GLU A 51 15.36 4.96 -14.42
C GLU A 51 16.62 5.72 -13.97
N ALA A 52 16.72 6.00 -12.67
CA ALA A 52 17.85 6.68 -12.06
C ALA A 52 19.00 5.69 -11.80
N TRP A 53 18.65 4.54 -11.20
CA TRP A 53 19.59 3.48 -10.89
C TRP A 53 18.83 2.16 -10.65
N SER A 54 19.53 1.05 -10.78
CA SER A 54 19.03 -0.27 -10.39
C SER A 54 20.08 -1.05 -9.62
N TYR A 55 19.61 -1.93 -8.73
CA TYR A 55 20.44 -2.79 -7.90
C TYR A 55 19.89 -4.21 -7.93
N GLY A 56 20.65 -5.14 -8.53
CA GLY A 56 20.22 -6.51 -8.76
C GLY A 56 20.46 -7.50 -7.61
N GLY A 57 21.08 -7.07 -6.49
CA GLY A 57 21.45 -7.97 -5.39
C GLY A 57 22.42 -9.09 -5.79
N LEU A 58 22.82 -9.89 -4.81
CA LEU A 58 23.53 -11.14 -5.01
C LEU A 58 22.58 -12.35 -4.95
N GLU A 59 21.49 -12.23 -4.18
CA GLU A 59 20.45 -13.23 -4.04
C GLU A 59 19.07 -12.68 -4.40
N SER A 60 18.35 -13.42 -5.24
CA SER A 60 16.92 -13.23 -5.51
C SER A 60 16.10 -13.87 -4.38
N PRO A 61 14.90 -13.36 -4.06
CA PRO A 61 13.86 -14.14 -3.41
C PRO A 61 13.70 -15.46 -4.18
N SER A 62 13.50 -16.55 -3.46
CA SER A 62 13.15 -17.79 -4.12
C SER A 62 11.76 -17.63 -4.75
N THR A 63 11.43 -18.39 -5.80
CA THR A 63 10.12 -18.30 -6.47
C THR A 63 8.97 -18.87 -5.61
N HIS A 64 9.14 -18.96 -4.28
CA HIS A 64 8.12 -19.43 -3.36
C HIS A 64 7.14 -18.31 -3.05
N GLU A 65 5.84 -18.61 -3.10
CA GLU A 65 4.72 -17.67 -2.93
C GLU A 65 4.72 -16.92 -1.57
N GLU A 66 5.49 -17.41 -0.60
CA GLU A 66 5.57 -16.86 0.76
C GLU A 66 6.76 -15.91 0.98
N ASP A 67 7.73 -15.89 0.06
CA ASP A 67 8.86 -14.97 0.15
C ASP A 67 8.36 -13.54 -0.03
N ARG A 68 8.83 -12.63 0.83
CA ARG A 68 8.44 -11.23 0.81
C ARG A 68 9.68 -10.35 0.81
N VAL A 69 9.62 -9.28 0.03
CA VAL A 69 10.63 -8.23 0.11
C VAL A 69 10.04 -7.05 0.89
N LYS A 70 10.88 -6.32 1.62
CA LYS A 70 10.52 -5.01 2.19
C LYS A 70 11.70 -4.09 2.03
N VAL A 71 11.45 -2.85 1.66
CA VAL A 71 12.49 -1.82 1.59
C VAL A 71 12.10 -0.72 2.56
N ILE A 72 13.06 -0.29 3.38
CA ILE A 72 12.87 0.80 4.33
C ILE A 72 14.02 1.78 4.15
N LYS A 73 13.69 3.05 3.97
CA LYS A 73 14.66 4.13 3.95
C LYS A 73 14.95 4.64 5.35
N ALA A 74 16.23 4.85 5.63
CA ALA A 74 16.74 5.40 6.88
C ALA A 74 17.81 6.46 6.60
N GLY A 75 17.36 7.70 6.40
CA GLY A 75 18.24 8.79 5.96
C GLY A 75 18.76 8.55 4.55
N SER A 76 20.09 8.49 4.40
CA SER A 76 20.78 8.18 3.13
C SER A 76 21.01 6.69 2.92
N LYS A 77 20.38 5.82 3.72
CA LYS A 77 20.51 4.37 3.61
C LYS A 77 19.20 3.73 3.18
N LEU A 78 19.30 2.67 2.39
CA LEU A 78 18.20 1.77 2.08
C LEU A 78 18.46 0.43 2.71
N VAL A 79 17.47 -0.08 3.43
CA VAL A 79 17.51 -1.40 4.05
C VAL A 79 16.55 -2.30 3.30
N ARG A 80 17.08 -3.28 2.57
CA ARG A 80 16.32 -4.32 1.89
C ARG A 80 16.24 -5.54 2.79
N PHE A 81 15.03 -6.04 3.00
CA PHE A 81 14.74 -7.30 3.66
C PHE A 81 14.21 -8.28 2.63
N ILE A 82 14.82 -9.46 2.50
CA ILE A 82 14.24 -10.61 1.81
C ILE A 82 13.85 -11.61 2.89
N ILE A 83 12.55 -11.68 3.18
CA ILE A 83 11.95 -12.52 4.21
C ILE A 83 11.56 -13.83 3.55
N ARG A 84 12.14 -14.93 4.01
CA ARG A 84 11.88 -16.31 3.59
C ARG A 84 11.18 -17.04 4.74
N GLY A 85 10.64 -18.23 4.47
CA GLY A 85 9.88 -18.99 5.48
C GLY A 85 10.60 -19.15 6.82
N GLU A 86 11.92 -19.35 6.82
CA GLU A 86 12.73 -19.60 8.03
C GLU A 86 13.92 -18.65 8.16
N SER A 87 14.11 -17.66 7.27
CA SER A 87 15.27 -16.77 7.33
C SER A 87 14.96 -15.38 6.77
N THR A 88 15.80 -14.40 7.09
CA THR A 88 15.69 -13.05 6.54
C THR A 88 17.07 -12.58 6.13
N LEU A 89 17.23 -12.25 4.85
CA LEU A 89 18.42 -11.57 4.35
C LEU A 89 18.22 -10.07 4.49
N VAL A 90 19.10 -9.41 5.22
CA VAL A 90 19.14 -7.96 5.38
C VAL A 90 20.31 -7.43 4.57
N THR A 91 20.04 -6.53 3.64
CA THR A 91 21.05 -5.81 2.88
C THR A 91 20.92 -4.33 3.16
N VAL A 92 22.01 -3.70 3.62
CA VAL A 92 22.06 -2.26 3.83
C VAL A 92 22.88 -1.62 2.72
N LEU A 93 22.27 -0.63 2.09
CA LEU A 93 22.81 0.09 0.96
C LEU A 93 22.99 1.57 1.33
N GLN A 94 24.09 2.16 0.91
CA GLN A 94 24.35 3.59 0.99
C GLN A 94 23.94 4.24 -0.33
N GLU A 95 23.03 5.20 -0.29
CA GLU A 95 22.69 6.02 -1.45
C GLU A 95 23.76 7.08 -1.72
N SER A 96 23.93 7.36 -3.01
CA SER A 96 24.81 8.37 -3.57
C SER A 96 24.15 8.95 -4.83
N GLU A 97 24.69 10.04 -5.38
CA GLU A 97 24.22 10.61 -6.65
C GLU A 97 24.29 9.65 -7.85
N ARG A 98 25.09 8.57 -7.75
CA ARG A 98 25.29 7.58 -8.82
C ARG A 98 24.46 6.31 -8.62
N GLY A 99 23.59 6.28 -7.61
CA GLY A 99 22.83 5.11 -7.20
C GLY A 99 23.29 4.61 -5.83
N VAL A 100 23.28 3.29 -5.64
CA VAL A 100 23.47 2.67 -4.33
C VAL A 100 24.71 1.79 -4.27
N GLU A 101 25.38 1.80 -3.12
CA GLU A 101 26.54 0.95 -2.82
C GLU A 101 26.24 0.04 -1.63
N LEU A 102 26.70 -1.22 -1.69
CA LEU A 102 26.54 -2.16 -0.59
C LEU A 102 27.40 -1.75 0.60
N LEU A 103 26.77 -1.55 1.77
CA LEU A 103 27.49 -1.40 3.04
C LEU A 103 27.76 -2.77 3.66
N TRP A 104 26.70 -3.55 3.89
CA TRP A 104 26.81 -4.91 4.40
C TRP A 104 25.56 -5.71 4.09
N GLU A 105 25.71 -7.02 4.18
CA GLU A 105 24.64 -8.00 4.01
C GLU A 105 24.75 -9.09 5.08
N GLN A 106 23.62 -9.52 5.61
CA GLN A 106 23.56 -10.54 6.65
C GLN A 106 22.26 -11.35 6.58
N ASP A 107 22.39 -12.68 6.61
CA ASP A 107 21.26 -13.58 6.92
C ASP A 107 21.12 -13.68 8.45
N LEU A 108 19.91 -13.45 8.95
CA LEU A 108 19.60 -13.48 10.37
C LEU A 108 19.39 -14.91 10.92
N GLY A 109 19.14 -15.89 10.06
CA GLY A 109 18.85 -17.27 10.45
C GLY A 109 17.45 -17.49 11.04
N HIS A 110 16.57 -16.49 10.96
CA HIS A 110 15.15 -16.56 11.31
C HIS A 110 14.33 -15.58 10.47
N ALA A 111 13.03 -15.85 10.33
CA ALA A 111 12.11 -14.94 9.65
C ALA A 111 11.79 -13.72 10.54
N LEU A 112 11.80 -12.53 9.95
CA LEU A 112 11.23 -11.30 10.52
C LEU A 112 9.88 -11.05 9.84
N PRO A 113 8.74 -11.43 10.46
CA PRO A 113 7.44 -11.29 9.81
C PRO A 113 7.08 -9.84 9.47
N GLU A 114 7.51 -8.91 10.33
CA GLU A 114 7.35 -7.47 10.18
C GLU A 114 8.70 -6.77 10.43
N PRO A 115 9.59 -6.71 9.43
CA PRO A 115 10.89 -6.07 9.62
C PRO A 115 10.73 -4.56 9.77
N GLY A 116 11.55 -3.97 10.63
CA GLY A 116 11.51 -2.54 10.94
C GLY A 116 12.90 -1.95 11.03
N VAL A 117 12.99 -0.65 10.74
CA VAL A 117 14.20 0.14 10.99
C VAL A 117 13.83 1.26 11.95
N TRP A 118 14.54 1.33 13.07
CA TRP A 118 14.39 2.38 14.05
C TRP A 118 15.61 3.29 14.04
N LYS A 119 15.46 4.48 13.46
CA LYS A 119 16.57 5.43 13.25
C LYS A 119 17.70 4.77 12.45
N ASN A 120 18.86 4.53 13.07
CA ASN A 120 20.03 3.91 12.44
C ASN A 120 20.18 2.41 12.77
N TRP A 121 19.07 1.74 13.12
CA TRP A 121 19.11 0.35 13.59
C TRP A 121 18.10 -0.51 12.87
N VAL A 122 18.54 -1.66 12.35
CA VAL A 122 17.61 -2.76 12.05
C VAL A 122 17.11 -3.34 13.36
N VAL A 123 15.79 -3.51 13.46
CA VAL A 123 15.16 -4.18 14.60
C VAL A 123 15.20 -5.69 14.36
N ASP A 124 15.87 -6.41 15.25
CA ASP A 124 16.02 -7.87 15.20
C ASP A 124 15.59 -8.48 16.54
N GLY A 125 14.28 -8.60 16.75
CA GLY A 125 13.70 -9.03 18.02
C GLY A 125 14.16 -8.15 19.18
N GLY A 126 14.92 -8.75 20.11
CA GLY A 126 15.48 -8.09 21.29
C GLY A 126 16.81 -7.39 21.06
N ASP A 127 17.30 -7.37 19.82
CA ASP A 127 18.56 -6.76 19.42
C ASP A 127 18.35 -5.67 18.36
N LEU A 128 19.35 -4.82 18.24
CA LEU A 128 19.45 -3.74 17.25
C LEU A 128 20.78 -3.92 16.51
N ILE A 129 20.74 -3.89 15.17
CA ILE A 129 21.92 -3.99 14.31
C ILE A 129 22.20 -2.62 13.71
N ASP A 130 23.39 -2.08 13.95
CA ASP A 130 23.77 -0.76 13.44
C ASP A 130 23.88 -0.76 11.91
N LEU A 131 23.27 0.23 11.25
CA LEU A 131 23.29 0.32 9.80
C LEU A 131 24.65 0.68 9.21
N ASP A 132 25.56 1.30 9.96
CA ASP A 132 26.90 1.67 9.50
C ASP A 132 27.93 0.58 9.79
N THR A 133 27.89 -0.02 10.99
CA THR A 133 28.97 -0.90 11.47
C THR A 133 28.61 -2.37 11.51
N GLN A 134 27.33 -2.74 11.32
CA GLN A 134 26.80 -4.10 11.52
C GLN A 134 26.92 -4.58 12.98
N GLU A 135 27.33 -3.72 13.91
CA GLU A 135 27.45 -4.11 15.32
C GLU A 135 26.07 -4.33 15.96
N ARG A 136 26.00 -5.35 16.82
CA ARG A 136 24.78 -5.71 17.56
C ARG A 136 24.81 -5.14 18.97
N VAL A 137 23.69 -4.54 19.36
CA VAL A 137 23.44 -4.10 20.72
C VAL A 137 22.07 -4.57 21.18
N ARG A 138 21.90 -4.72 22.49
CA ARG A 138 20.59 -5.08 23.05
C ARG A 138 19.60 -3.94 22.89
N ALA A 139 18.38 -4.26 22.45
CA ALA A 139 17.26 -3.34 22.42
C ALA A 139 16.75 -3.04 23.84
N PRO A 140 16.02 -1.94 24.06
CA PRO A 140 15.46 -1.63 25.38
C PRO A 140 14.21 -2.45 25.73
N TRP A 141 13.77 -3.36 24.85
CA TRP A 141 12.61 -4.24 25.05
C TRP A 141 13.01 -5.73 25.09
N PRO A 142 12.14 -6.62 25.61
CA PRO A 142 12.31 -8.07 25.55
C PRO A 142 12.35 -8.63 24.12
N ALA A 143 12.96 -9.80 23.94
CA ALA A 143 13.16 -10.38 22.61
C ALA A 143 11.87 -10.88 21.92
N ASP A 144 10.85 -11.17 22.71
CA ASP A 144 9.52 -11.62 22.29
C ASP A 144 8.51 -10.46 22.13
N ALA A 145 8.94 -9.21 22.32
CA ALA A 145 8.09 -8.06 22.10
C ALA A 145 7.71 -7.93 20.61
N THR A 146 6.45 -7.60 20.35
CA THR A 146 6.01 -7.15 19.01
C THR A 146 6.41 -5.71 18.83
N VAL A 147 7.27 -5.42 17.84
CA VAL A 147 7.87 -4.10 17.66
C VAL A 147 7.41 -3.47 16.36
N SER A 148 7.03 -2.20 16.44
CA SER A 148 6.76 -1.35 15.28
C SER A 148 7.64 -0.11 15.37
N ALA A 149 8.35 0.23 14.30
CA ALA A 149 9.27 1.37 14.27
C ALA A 149 9.10 2.19 13.00
N ALA A 150 8.87 3.49 13.17
CA ALA A 150 8.82 4.50 12.11
C ALA A 150 8.89 5.89 12.75
N HIS A 151 9.07 6.94 11.95
CA HIS A 151 9.03 8.34 12.42
C HIS A 151 9.95 8.63 13.63
N GLY A 152 11.09 7.93 13.71
CA GLY A 152 12.07 8.08 14.79
C GLY A 152 11.66 7.50 16.15
N ILE A 153 10.49 6.86 16.25
CA ILE A 153 9.99 6.17 17.45
C ILE A 153 9.95 4.66 17.24
N ALA A 154 9.94 3.91 18.33
CA ALA A 154 9.63 2.49 18.35
C ALA A 154 8.58 2.21 19.41
N ILE A 155 7.58 1.40 19.11
CA ILE A 155 6.63 0.87 20.09
C ILE A 155 6.84 -0.62 20.19
N ALA A 156 7.13 -1.09 21.39
CA ALA A 156 7.32 -2.51 21.69
C ALA A 156 6.23 -2.97 22.66
N CYS A 157 5.52 -4.03 22.30
CA CYS A 157 4.43 -4.59 23.09
C CYS A 157 4.74 -6.02 23.56
N GLU A 158 4.70 -6.24 24.87
CA GLU A 158 4.71 -7.56 25.50
C GLU A 158 3.27 -7.92 25.87
N GLY A 159 2.63 -8.76 25.04
CA GLY A 159 1.19 -8.98 25.12
C GLY A 159 0.40 -7.69 24.90
N LEU A 160 -0.18 -7.15 25.97
CA LEU A 160 -0.96 -5.89 25.97
C LEU A 160 -0.20 -4.72 26.61
N THR A 161 0.97 -4.94 27.19
CA THR A 161 1.78 -3.87 27.76
C THR A 161 2.72 -3.33 26.71
N CYS A 162 2.44 -2.13 26.24
CA CYS A 162 3.20 -1.43 25.21
C CYS A 162 4.03 -0.30 25.80
N THR A 163 5.22 -0.08 25.24
CA THR A 163 6.12 1.02 25.60
C THR A 163 6.52 1.77 24.35
N LEU A 164 6.39 3.10 24.36
CA LEU A 164 6.89 3.97 23.28
C LEU A 164 8.28 4.49 23.62
N TRP A 165 9.27 4.05 22.84
CA TRP A 165 10.66 4.44 22.95
C TRP A 165 10.98 5.59 22.00
N THR A 166 11.63 6.62 22.54
CA THR A 166 12.14 7.75 21.77
C THR A 166 13.65 7.69 21.59
N SER A 167 14.34 6.90 22.41
CA SER A 167 15.76 6.55 22.29
C SER A 167 15.98 5.16 22.90
N ARG A 168 17.19 4.59 22.76
CA ARG A 168 17.53 3.31 23.42
C ARG A 168 17.49 3.38 24.96
N TYR A 169 17.37 4.57 25.52
CA TYR A 169 17.45 4.82 26.96
C TYR A 169 16.23 5.56 27.52
N ASP A 170 15.39 6.13 26.66
CA ASP A 170 14.27 6.98 27.05
C ASP A 170 12.96 6.48 26.42
N ASP A 171 12.03 6.05 27.27
CA ASP A 171 10.64 5.87 26.91
C ASP A 171 9.82 7.15 27.18
N ARG A 172 8.75 7.33 26.42
CA ARG A 172 7.77 8.38 26.65
C ARG A 172 6.68 7.92 27.61
N TRP A 173 6.26 6.67 27.46
CA TRP A 173 5.24 6.04 28.29
C TRP A 173 5.34 4.52 28.17
N THR A 174 4.87 3.87 29.23
CA THR A 174 4.56 2.44 29.29
C THR A 174 3.09 2.30 29.72
N ARG A 175 2.29 1.53 28.98
CA ARG A 175 0.85 1.35 29.23
C ARG A 175 0.40 -0.07 28.93
N THR A 176 -0.45 -0.60 29.80
CA THR A 176 -1.25 -1.79 29.49
C THR A 176 -2.52 -1.33 28.78
N ILE A 177 -2.67 -1.75 27.53
CA ILE A 177 -3.81 -1.42 26.68
C ILE A 177 -4.98 -2.32 27.08
N GLU A 178 -6.12 -1.70 27.36
CA GLU A 178 -7.38 -2.42 27.51
C GLU A 178 -7.91 -2.79 26.12
N SER A 179 -7.89 -4.08 25.79
CA SER A 179 -8.35 -4.60 24.51
C SER A 179 -8.89 -6.02 24.66
N SER A 180 -9.79 -6.40 23.75
CA SER A 180 -10.20 -7.81 23.58
C SER A 180 -9.17 -8.63 22.81
N ASN A 181 -8.18 -8.01 22.16
CA ASN A 181 -7.09 -8.72 21.50
C ASN A 181 -6.19 -9.38 22.57
N SER A 182 -5.49 -10.46 22.20
CA SER A 182 -4.50 -11.12 23.07
C SER A 182 -3.11 -10.47 23.01
N THR A 183 -2.85 -9.78 21.90
CA THR A 183 -1.58 -9.11 21.55
C THR A 183 -1.91 -7.77 20.92
N ILE A 184 -0.94 -6.85 20.90
CA ILE A 184 -1.06 -5.58 20.19
C ILE A 184 0.14 -5.39 19.26
N ALA A 185 -0.15 -5.01 18.02
CA ALA A 185 0.77 -4.45 17.07
C ALA A 185 0.29 -3.03 16.68
N VAL A 186 1.22 -2.11 16.42
CA VAL A 186 0.90 -0.70 16.19
C VAL A 186 1.29 -0.24 14.79
N GLY A 187 0.32 0.19 14.00
CA GLY A 187 0.51 0.69 12.65
C GLY A 187 1.06 2.11 12.67
N LEU A 188 2.38 2.26 12.50
CA LEU A 188 3.04 3.56 12.45
C LEU A 188 3.19 4.14 11.04
N SER A 189 2.80 3.41 9.99
CA SER A 189 2.91 3.87 8.60
C SER A 189 1.82 4.85 8.17
N ALA A 190 0.74 4.96 8.94
CA ALA A 190 -0.42 5.80 8.63
C ALA A 190 -0.92 6.46 9.90
N LEU A 191 -0.32 7.59 10.26
CA LEU A 191 -0.70 8.38 11.42
C LEU A 191 -1.81 9.38 11.07
N ASN A 192 -2.74 9.58 11.99
CA ASN A 192 -3.66 10.71 11.93
C ASN A 192 -3.08 11.89 12.70
N ASN A 193 -2.97 13.06 12.03
CA ASN A 193 -2.47 14.30 12.62
C ASN A 193 -1.13 14.15 13.36
N ASN A 194 -0.27 13.22 12.90
CA ASN A 194 1.02 12.86 13.53
C ASN A 194 0.92 12.52 15.03
N ARG A 195 -0.26 12.14 15.50
CA ARG A 195 -0.54 11.92 16.92
C ARG A 195 -1.19 10.57 17.20
N TYR A 196 -2.14 10.17 16.36
CA TYR A 196 -2.87 8.93 16.58
C TYR A 196 -2.39 7.85 15.61
N ALA A 197 -2.12 6.66 16.15
CA ALA A 197 -1.82 5.45 15.39
C ALA A 197 -2.97 4.45 15.54
N LEU A 198 -3.04 3.48 14.63
CA LEU A 198 -3.94 2.34 14.79
C LEU A 198 -3.23 1.22 15.54
N ALA A 199 -3.93 0.60 16.48
CA ALA A 199 -3.45 -0.58 17.21
C ALA A 199 -4.47 -1.72 17.10
N LEU A 200 -3.98 -2.94 16.91
CA LEU A 200 -4.79 -4.12 16.66
C LEU A 200 -3.99 -5.41 16.93
N GLY A 201 -4.65 -6.57 16.89
CA GLY A 201 -4.01 -7.86 17.21
C GLY A 201 -2.94 -8.29 16.21
N ASP A 202 -3.15 -7.96 14.94
CA ASP A 202 -2.28 -8.23 13.80
C ASP A 202 -2.46 -7.11 12.77
N LEU A 203 -1.37 -6.46 12.32
CA LEU A 203 -1.41 -5.39 11.33
C LEU A 203 -1.86 -5.86 9.94
N ASN A 204 -1.92 -7.17 9.70
CA ASN A 204 -2.27 -7.75 8.41
C ASN A 204 -3.79 -7.82 8.17
N LEU A 205 -4.44 -6.66 8.17
CA LEU A 205 -5.88 -6.49 7.90
C LEU A 205 -6.32 -6.98 6.51
N GLN A 206 -5.40 -7.34 5.63
CA GLN A 206 -5.70 -7.75 4.25
C GLN A 206 -5.67 -9.27 4.03
N LYS A 207 -5.13 -10.07 4.97
CA LYS A 207 -4.82 -11.50 4.72
C LYS A 207 -5.91 -12.51 5.09
N SER A 208 -6.92 -12.19 5.90
CA SER A 208 -7.88 -13.23 6.35
C SER A 208 -9.29 -12.73 6.62
N ASP A 209 -10.26 -13.42 6.02
CA ASP A 209 -11.72 -13.29 6.25
C ASP A 209 -12.20 -13.85 7.59
N LYS A 210 -11.32 -14.57 8.31
CA LYS A 210 -11.70 -15.31 9.52
C LYS A 210 -11.14 -14.70 10.80
N VAL A 211 -10.31 -13.67 10.68
CA VAL A 211 -9.72 -13.00 11.83
C VAL A 211 -10.63 -11.86 12.23
N THR A 212 -11.14 -11.94 13.45
CA THR A 212 -11.80 -10.83 14.12
C THR A 212 -10.78 -10.18 15.03
N THR A 213 -10.62 -8.87 14.91
CA THR A 213 -9.72 -8.09 15.76
C THR A 213 -10.38 -6.79 16.19
N GLU A 214 -10.04 -6.33 17.39
CA GLU A 214 -10.40 -4.99 17.82
C GLU A 214 -9.49 -3.98 17.17
N LEU A 215 -10.08 -2.95 16.57
CA LEU A 215 -9.36 -1.78 16.10
C LEU A 215 -9.35 -0.71 17.19
N LEU A 216 -8.19 -0.16 17.49
CA LEU A 216 -7.98 0.86 18.51
C LEU A 216 -7.32 2.09 17.89
N ALA A 217 -7.77 3.29 18.30
CA ALA A 217 -6.99 4.51 18.14
C ALA A 217 -6.06 4.67 19.35
N LEU A 218 -4.75 4.74 19.12
CA LEU A 218 -3.70 4.90 20.13
C LEU A 218 -3.14 6.33 20.07
N ASP A 219 -3.19 7.06 21.17
CA ASP A 219 -2.55 8.38 21.31
C ASP A 219 -1.05 8.22 21.60
N LEU A 220 -0.20 8.59 20.64
CA LEU A 220 1.26 8.52 20.76
C LEU A 220 1.82 9.47 21.83
N GLU A 221 1.05 10.44 22.31
CA GLU A 221 1.47 11.37 23.36
C GLU A 221 1.52 10.69 24.73
N ASN A 222 0.52 9.89 25.08
CA ASN A 222 0.31 9.40 26.45
C ASN A 222 -0.01 7.89 26.56
N GLY A 223 -0.17 7.20 25.44
CA GLY A 223 -0.47 5.77 25.35
C GLY A 223 -1.91 5.39 25.68
N SER A 224 -2.82 6.37 25.76
CA SER A 224 -4.25 6.08 25.90
C SER A 224 -4.82 5.51 24.61
N THR A 225 -5.77 4.60 24.75
CA THR A 225 -6.44 3.95 23.62
C THR A 225 -7.95 4.15 23.69
N ARG A 226 -8.59 4.10 22.52
CA ARG A 226 -10.04 3.99 22.40
C ARG A 226 -10.40 2.91 21.39
N SER A 227 -11.36 2.08 21.76
CA SER A 227 -11.96 1.10 20.85
C SER A 227 -12.78 1.78 19.75
N MET A 228 -12.46 1.40 18.51
CA MET A 228 -13.24 1.72 17.32
C MET A 228 -14.20 0.57 16.96
N GLY A 229 -14.20 -0.51 17.75
CA GLY A 229 -15.03 -1.70 17.55
C GLY A 229 -14.26 -2.89 16.98
N GLN A 230 -15.00 -3.99 16.78
CA GLN A 230 -14.49 -5.21 16.16
C GLN A 230 -14.65 -5.13 14.65
N ILE A 231 -13.60 -5.52 13.94
CA ILE A 231 -13.64 -5.73 12.49
C ILE A 231 -13.42 -7.21 12.19
N THR A 232 -14.13 -7.72 11.20
CA THR A 232 -13.99 -9.09 10.72
C THR A 232 -13.77 -9.04 9.21
N GLY A 233 -12.69 -9.65 8.75
CA GLY A 233 -12.32 -9.68 7.34
C GLY A 233 -11.48 -8.50 6.87
N ALA A 234 -11.43 -8.31 5.55
CA ALA A 234 -10.55 -7.32 4.95
C ALA A 234 -11.06 -5.89 5.20
N ALA A 235 -10.20 -5.06 5.79
CA ALA A 235 -10.53 -3.68 6.10
C ALA A 235 -9.63 -2.71 5.33
N LEU A 236 -10.26 -1.69 4.73
CA LEU A 236 -9.62 -0.51 4.19
C LEU A 236 -9.60 0.56 5.28
N VAL A 237 -8.41 1.08 5.61
CA VAL A 237 -8.29 2.16 6.59
C VAL A 237 -7.49 3.33 6.03
N ALA A 238 -8.07 4.52 6.10
CA ALA A 238 -7.45 5.75 5.63
C ALA A 238 -7.54 6.87 6.68
N PRO A 239 -6.42 7.55 6.97
CA PRO A 239 -6.45 8.78 7.75
C PRO A 239 -7.09 9.91 6.92
N LEU A 240 -8.02 10.62 7.56
CA LEU A 240 -8.65 11.84 7.09
C LEU A 240 -8.03 13.05 7.81
N SER A 241 -8.26 14.27 7.34
CA SER A 241 -7.74 15.47 8.01
C SER A 241 -8.20 15.61 9.47
N ASP A 242 -9.39 15.10 9.77
CA ASP A 242 -10.06 15.20 11.06
C ASP A 242 -10.56 13.84 11.57
N GLY A 243 -10.02 12.73 11.07
CA GLY A 243 -10.55 11.43 11.45
C GLY A 243 -10.00 10.20 10.74
N TRP A 244 -10.74 9.11 10.82
CA TRP A 244 -10.45 7.86 10.14
C TRP A 244 -11.66 7.44 9.32
N LEU A 245 -11.39 6.94 8.12
CA LEU A 245 -12.32 6.13 7.35
C LEU A 245 -11.95 4.66 7.53
N VAL A 246 -12.93 3.85 7.93
CA VAL A 246 -12.81 2.39 8.01
C VAL A 246 -13.86 1.76 7.11
N GLY A 247 -13.43 1.22 5.98
CA GLY A 247 -14.24 0.43 5.06
C GLY A 247 -14.06 -1.05 5.34
N ILE A 248 -15.14 -1.81 5.52
CA ILE A 248 -15.09 -3.26 5.69
C ILE A 248 -15.74 -3.88 4.46
N SER A 249 -14.98 -4.68 3.71
CA SER A 249 -15.50 -5.47 2.60
C SER A 249 -15.71 -6.89 3.08
N ASP A 250 -16.97 -7.30 3.25
CA ASP A 250 -17.28 -8.72 3.39
C ASP A 250 -17.04 -9.41 2.04
N LYS A 251 -16.43 -10.61 2.04
CA LYS A 251 -16.18 -11.39 0.81
C LYS A 251 -17.47 -11.73 0.06
N PHE A 252 -18.63 -11.61 0.70
CA PHE A 252 -19.92 -12.02 0.18
C PHE A 252 -20.84 -10.89 -0.26
N GLU A 253 -20.54 -9.64 0.07
CA GLU A 253 -21.44 -8.51 -0.23
C GLU A 253 -20.75 -7.49 -1.13
N ASP A 254 -21.48 -7.03 -2.15
CA ASP A 254 -21.10 -5.92 -3.02
C ASP A 254 -21.15 -4.56 -2.28
N GLU A 255 -21.33 -4.57 -0.95
CA GLU A 255 -21.56 -3.42 -0.11
C GLU A 255 -20.42 -3.22 0.88
N GLU A 256 -19.70 -2.11 0.72
CA GLU A 256 -18.65 -1.70 1.65
C GLU A 256 -19.31 -0.96 2.82
N ARG A 257 -19.26 -1.55 4.01
CA ARG A 257 -19.68 -0.85 5.23
C ARG A 257 -18.61 0.15 5.57
N VAL A 258 -18.94 1.44 5.54
CA VAL A 258 -18.00 2.50 5.89
C VAL A 258 -18.40 3.12 7.22
N SER A 259 -17.46 3.15 8.16
CA SER A 259 -17.60 3.83 9.44
C SER A 259 -16.57 4.96 9.53
N LEU A 260 -17.01 6.13 10.00
CA LEU A 260 -16.17 7.31 10.17
C LEU A 260 -15.93 7.56 11.66
N TYR A 261 -14.71 7.97 11.99
CA TYR A 261 -14.29 8.24 13.36
C TYR A 261 -13.50 9.54 13.44
N SER A 262 -13.50 10.22 14.59
CA SER A 262 -12.55 11.30 14.89
C SER A 262 -11.14 10.74 15.09
N PRO A 263 -10.09 11.58 15.23
CA PRO A 263 -8.71 11.11 15.34
C PRO A 263 -8.47 10.17 16.52
N ASP A 264 -9.14 10.43 17.65
CA ASP A 264 -9.08 9.63 18.86
C ASP A 264 -9.99 8.38 18.84
N GLY A 265 -10.59 8.06 17.68
CA GLY A 265 -11.46 6.90 17.50
C GLY A 265 -12.90 7.09 17.97
N THR A 266 -13.35 8.31 18.29
CA THR A 266 -14.78 8.54 18.61
C THR A 266 -15.63 8.33 17.35
N PRO A 267 -16.71 7.53 17.40
CA PRO A 267 -17.58 7.32 16.24
C PRO A 267 -18.22 8.63 15.77
N LEU A 268 -18.12 8.92 14.47
CA LEU A 268 -18.81 10.02 13.79
C LEU A 268 -20.04 9.54 12.99
N GLY A 269 -20.26 8.23 12.93
CA GLY A 269 -21.36 7.57 12.24
C GLY A 269 -20.92 6.84 10.98
N ASP A 270 -21.83 6.03 10.44
CA ASP A 270 -21.60 5.27 9.21
C ASP A 270 -21.88 6.13 7.97
N ALA A 271 -21.28 5.74 6.84
CA ALA A 271 -21.58 6.25 5.52
C ALA A 271 -21.91 5.07 4.60
N ARG A 272 -22.89 5.23 3.72
CA ARG A 272 -23.32 4.17 2.81
C ARG A 272 -23.42 4.70 1.39
N ARG A 273 -22.90 3.92 0.45
CA ARG A 273 -23.04 4.19 -0.97
C ARG A 273 -24.52 4.21 -1.36
N ASP A 274 -24.94 5.22 -2.10
CA ASP A 274 -26.26 5.26 -2.74
C ASP A 274 -26.14 4.77 -4.18
N ASP A 275 -26.61 3.54 -4.45
CA ASP A 275 -26.55 2.91 -5.78
C ASP A 275 -27.37 3.65 -6.86
N SER A 276 -28.21 4.63 -6.49
CA SER A 276 -28.91 5.50 -7.45
C SER A 276 -28.04 6.63 -7.99
N LYS A 277 -26.87 6.88 -7.39
CA LYS A 277 -25.96 7.97 -7.78
C LYS A 277 -24.99 7.54 -8.87
N ASP A 278 -24.61 8.50 -9.71
CA ASP A 278 -23.55 8.34 -10.68
C ASP A 278 -22.20 8.73 -10.07
N TYR A 279 -21.32 7.74 -9.86
CA TYR A 279 -19.97 7.94 -9.37
C TYR A 279 -18.95 8.12 -10.51
N GLY A 280 -19.39 8.30 -11.76
CA GLY A 280 -18.51 8.46 -12.93
C GLY A 280 -17.66 9.75 -12.95
N THR A 281 -17.82 10.63 -11.96
CA THR A 281 -16.98 11.82 -11.77
C THR A 281 -16.32 11.77 -10.42
N PHE A 282 -15.01 11.52 -10.43
CA PHE A 282 -14.18 11.30 -9.25
C PHE A 282 -13.61 12.63 -8.73
N PRO A 283 -13.87 13.02 -7.46
CA PRO A 283 -13.32 14.24 -6.87
C PRO A 283 -11.87 14.06 -6.42
N TYR A 284 -10.99 15.01 -6.70
CA TYR A 284 -9.62 14.93 -6.19
C TYR A 284 -9.24 16.15 -5.35
N SER A 285 -8.71 15.87 -4.16
CA SER A 285 -8.07 16.85 -3.29
C SER A 285 -6.61 16.48 -3.06
N PRO A 286 -5.67 17.44 -3.22
CA PRO A 286 -4.27 17.19 -2.95
C PRO A 286 -3.93 17.12 -1.45
N THR A 287 -4.82 17.63 -0.59
CA THR A 287 -4.70 17.54 0.87
C THR A 287 -5.69 16.52 1.43
N PRO A 288 -5.37 15.86 2.57
CA PRO A 288 -6.30 14.93 3.22
C PRO A 288 -7.70 15.54 3.36
N ILE A 289 -8.71 14.77 2.96
CA ILE A 289 -10.12 15.19 3.04
C ILE A 289 -10.66 15.00 4.45
N SER A 290 -11.72 15.72 4.80
CA SER A 290 -12.42 15.54 6.08
C SER A 290 -13.39 14.36 6.06
N ALA A 291 -13.83 13.93 7.24
CA ALA A 291 -14.91 12.96 7.41
C ALA A 291 -16.21 13.43 6.74
N GLU A 292 -16.51 14.73 6.77
CA GLU A 292 -17.67 15.31 6.09
C GLU A 292 -17.54 15.22 4.57
N GLN A 293 -16.38 15.55 4.00
CA GLN A 293 -16.12 15.43 2.56
C GLN A 293 -16.17 13.97 2.09
N ALA A 294 -15.58 13.05 2.87
CA ALA A 294 -15.65 11.62 2.60
C ALA A 294 -17.12 11.13 2.59
N ARG A 295 -17.93 11.54 3.59
CA ARG A 295 -19.36 11.23 3.65
C ARG A 295 -20.12 11.81 2.45
N ALA A 296 -19.90 13.09 2.13
CA ALA A 296 -20.58 13.75 1.01
C ALA A 296 -20.31 13.05 -0.33
N TRP A 297 -19.07 12.63 -0.55
CA TRP A 297 -18.72 11.81 -1.71
C TRP A 297 -19.40 10.44 -1.67
N ILE A 298 -19.25 9.69 -0.57
CA ILE A 298 -19.76 8.32 -0.47
C ILE A 298 -21.28 8.26 -0.57
N GLU A 299 -22.01 9.16 0.07
CA GLU A 299 -23.49 9.10 0.11
C GLU A 299 -24.14 9.81 -1.07
N ASN A 300 -23.53 10.88 -1.59
CA ASN A 300 -24.20 11.77 -2.54
C ASN A 300 -23.48 11.92 -3.87
N ALA A 301 -22.33 11.27 -4.07
CA ALA A 301 -21.41 11.53 -5.19
C ALA A 301 -21.08 13.03 -5.30
N ASP A 302 -21.05 13.75 -4.18
CA ASP A 302 -20.78 15.18 -4.17
C ASP A 302 -19.29 15.44 -4.43
N THR A 303 -19.03 16.24 -5.47
CA THR A 303 -17.70 16.65 -5.92
C THR A 303 -17.46 18.15 -5.76
N SER A 304 -18.44 18.91 -5.26
CA SER A 304 -18.41 20.38 -5.21
C SER A 304 -17.32 20.96 -4.30
N TRP A 305 -16.86 20.17 -3.32
CA TRP A 305 -15.77 20.54 -2.41
C TRP A 305 -14.38 20.31 -3.01
N ALA A 306 -14.27 19.55 -4.10
CA ALA A 306 -12.99 19.15 -4.66
C ALA A 306 -12.43 20.24 -5.59
N PRO A 307 -11.13 20.56 -5.49
CA PRO A 307 -10.50 21.52 -6.40
C PRO A 307 -10.42 21.03 -7.84
N SER A 308 -10.50 19.71 -8.07
CA SER A 308 -10.45 19.11 -9.40
C SER A 308 -11.29 17.84 -9.46
N THR A 309 -11.68 17.44 -10.68
CA THR A 309 -12.42 16.20 -10.92
C THR A 309 -11.90 15.49 -12.16
N MET A 310 -12.03 14.17 -12.17
CA MET A 310 -11.75 13.33 -13.33
C MET A 310 -12.97 12.49 -13.67
N LYS A 311 -13.28 12.37 -14.96
CA LYS A 311 -14.32 11.43 -15.39
C LYS A 311 -13.73 10.04 -15.47
N VAL A 312 -14.43 9.06 -14.90
CA VAL A 312 -14.04 7.65 -14.93
C VAL A 312 -15.19 6.85 -15.52
N SER A 313 -14.91 6.18 -16.63
CA SER A 313 -15.82 5.18 -17.18
C SER A 313 -15.24 3.79 -16.99
N ALA A 314 -16.10 2.84 -16.68
CA ALA A 314 -15.76 1.43 -16.61
C ALA A 314 -16.46 0.67 -17.74
N GLU A 315 -15.75 -0.25 -18.38
CA GLU A 315 -16.34 -1.15 -19.37
C GLU A 315 -15.87 -2.58 -19.10
N ALA A 316 -16.73 -3.55 -19.43
CA ALA A 316 -16.40 -4.95 -19.33
C ALA A 316 -16.00 -5.48 -20.71
N LYS A 317 -14.76 -5.95 -20.85
CA LYS A 317 -14.27 -6.59 -22.08
C LYS A 317 -13.64 -7.93 -21.74
N ASP A 318 -14.10 -8.99 -22.40
CA ASP A 318 -13.62 -10.36 -22.21
C ASP A 318 -13.64 -10.84 -20.74
N GLY A 319 -14.55 -10.28 -19.93
CA GLY A 319 -14.70 -10.60 -18.52
C GLY A 319 -13.75 -9.85 -17.57
N THR A 320 -12.98 -8.89 -18.07
CA THR A 320 -12.12 -7.96 -17.32
C THR A 320 -12.74 -6.57 -17.33
N CYS A 321 -12.58 -5.83 -16.23
CA CYS A 321 -13.00 -4.43 -16.15
C CYS A 321 -11.86 -3.51 -16.51
N SER A 322 -12.01 -2.77 -17.61
CA SER A 322 -11.14 -1.66 -17.94
C SER A 322 -11.69 -0.36 -17.38
N ALA A 323 -10.79 0.58 -17.15
CA ALA A 323 -11.11 1.93 -16.72
C ALA A 323 -10.54 2.94 -17.72
N THR A 324 -11.29 4.00 -17.97
CA THR A 324 -10.80 5.14 -18.74
C THR A 324 -10.99 6.41 -17.93
N LEU A 325 -9.89 7.11 -17.69
CA LEU A 325 -9.83 8.43 -17.08
C LEU A 325 -9.85 9.48 -18.18
N VAL A 326 -10.74 10.47 -18.07
CA VAL A 326 -10.88 11.56 -19.03
C VAL A 326 -10.88 12.90 -18.31
N HIS A 327 -10.02 13.82 -18.79
CA HIS A 327 -10.00 15.22 -18.36
C HIS A 327 -9.72 16.11 -19.58
N GLY A 328 -10.69 16.98 -19.95
CA GLY A 328 -10.59 17.76 -21.19
C GLY A 328 -10.39 16.85 -22.41
N ASP A 329 -9.31 17.07 -23.16
CA ASP A 329 -8.91 16.25 -24.31
C ASP A 329 -7.95 15.10 -23.92
N ALA A 330 -7.47 15.06 -22.67
CA ALA A 330 -6.58 14.01 -22.18
C ALA A 330 -7.37 12.75 -21.81
N THR A 331 -6.84 11.59 -22.17
CA THR A 331 -7.45 10.28 -21.89
C THR A 331 -6.38 9.28 -21.50
N LEU A 332 -6.55 8.64 -20.34
CA LEU A 332 -5.74 7.50 -19.89
C LEU A 332 -6.61 6.24 -19.88
N SER A 333 -6.30 5.28 -20.75
CA SER A 333 -7.00 4.01 -20.83
C SER A 333 -6.21 2.90 -20.15
N MET A 334 -6.87 2.19 -19.24
CA MET A 334 -6.33 1.02 -18.56
C MET A 334 -7.16 -0.19 -18.98
N PRO A 335 -6.75 -0.94 -20.02
CA PRO A 335 -7.53 -2.03 -20.61
C PRO A 335 -7.60 -3.28 -19.72
N GLY A 336 -6.80 -3.34 -18.66
CA GLY A 336 -6.68 -4.47 -17.74
C GLY A 336 -7.20 -4.18 -16.33
N ILE A 337 -6.82 -5.06 -15.40
CA ILE A 337 -7.13 -4.92 -13.97
C ILE A 337 -6.48 -3.62 -13.47
N ASN A 338 -7.21 -2.82 -12.69
CA ASN A 338 -6.77 -1.51 -12.22
C ASN A 338 -7.33 -1.16 -10.83
N SER A 339 -6.83 -0.06 -10.24
CA SER A 339 -7.22 0.40 -8.90
C SER A 339 -8.56 1.16 -8.84
N LEU A 340 -9.23 1.43 -9.97
CA LEU A 340 -10.45 2.26 -10.01
C LEU A 340 -11.74 1.45 -10.17
N THR A 341 -11.64 0.23 -10.70
CA THR A 341 -12.79 -0.57 -11.10
C THR A 341 -12.70 -2.00 -10.59
N ARG A 342 -13.86 -2.61 -10.38
CA ARG A 342 -14.00 -4.01 -10.03
C ARG A 342 -15.13 -4.66 -10.81
N ARG A 343 -14.97 -5.94 -11.12
CA ARG A 343 -16.06 -6.75 -11.65
C ARG A 343 -17.11 -7.01 -10.57
N SER A 344 -18.37 -6.70 -10.88
CA SER A 344 -19.53 -7.06 -10.07
C SER A 344 -19.65 -8.59 -9.97
N ARG A 345 -19.87 -9.11 -8.75
CA ARG A 345 -20.00 -10.55 -8.52
C ARG A 345 -21.43 -11.08 -8.71
N THR A 346 -22.42 -10.20 -8.80
CA THR A 346 -23.85 -10.55 -8.96
C THR A 346 -24.24 -11.03 -10.36
N GLY A 347 -23.37 -10.84 -11.36
CA GLY A 347 -23.58 -11.35 -12.72
C GLY A 347 -23.12 -12.81 -12.88
N THR A 348 -24.04 -13.77 -12.82
CA THR A 348 -23.78 -15.14 -13.30
C THR A 348 -23.93 -15.17 -14.83
N GLY A 349 -22.82 -15.30 -15.56
CA GLY A 349 -22.78 -15.37 -17.03
C GLY A 349 -21.82 -14.39 -17.70
N ASN A 350 -21.90 -14.29 -19.03
CA ASN A 350 -21.07 -13.40 -19.86
C ASN A 350 -21.42 -11.90 -19.72
N GLY A 351 -22.45 -11.53 -18.95
CA GLY A 351 -22.83 -10.14 -18.65
C GLY A 351 -22.14 -9.63 -17.38
N ALA A 352 -20.82 -9.53 -17.39
CA ALA A 352 -20.08 -8.94 -16.28
C ALA A 352 -20.33 -7.43 -16.24
N GLU A 353 -20.94 -6.92 -15.19
CA GLU A 353 -20.99 -5.46 -14.95
C GLU A 353 -19.72 -5.01 -14.22
N CYS A 354 -19.18 -3.86 -14.62
CA CYS A 354 -18.06 -3.23 -13.93
C CYS A 354 -18.56 -2.12 -13.03
N ARG A 355 -18.05 -2.07 -11.80
CA ARG A 355 -18.38 -1.06 -10.81
C ARG A 355 -17.16 -0.22 -10.51
N LEU A 356 -17.39 1.08 -10.39
CA LEU A 356 -16.42 2.03 -9.83
C LEU A 356 -16.30 1.81 -8.32
N LEU A 357 -15.13 2.14 -7.77
CA LEU A 357 -14.77 1.95 -6.37
C LEU A 357 -14.66 3.30 -5.62
N PRO A 358 -15.79 3.95 -5.26
CA PRO A 358 -15.76 5.29 -4.69
C PRO A 358 -15.08 5.35 -3.32
N VAL A 359 -15.22 4.34 -2.47
CA VAL A 359 -14.59 4.30 -1.15
C VAL A 359 -13.09 4.08 -1.28
N THR A 360 -12.65 3.11 -2.10
CA THR A 360 -11.24 2.97 -2.48
C THR A 360 -10.66 4.30 -2.96
N TYR A 361 -11.38 5.01 -3.82
CA TYR A 361 -10.90 6.27 -4.36
C TYR A 361 -10.65 7.34 -3.29
N THR A 362 -11.40 7.34 -2.17
CA THR A 362 -11.13 8.25 -1.03
C THR A 362 -9.74 8.09 -0.45
N THR A 363 -9.17 6.88 -0.51
CA THR A 363 -7.86 6.60 0.08
C THR A 363 -6.71 7.05 -0.82
N MET A 364 -7.02 7.34 -2.09
CA MET A 364 -6.07 7.83 -3.10
C MET A 364 -5.95 9.36 -3.11
N MET A 365 -6.78 10.06 -2.33
CA MET A 365 -6.76 11.52 -2.17
C MET A 365 -5.83 11.93 -1.02
N GLY A 366 -5.45 13.21 -0.99
CA GLY A 366 -4.64 13.78 0.08
C GLY A 366 -3.18 13.38 0.07
N THR A 367 -2.71 12.92 -1.10
CA THR A 367 -1.36 12.43 -1.38
C THR A 367 -0.58 13.41 -2.27
N GLY A 368 -0.87 14.70 -2.17
CA GLY A 368 -0.20 15.73 -2.97
C GLY A 368 -0.90 16.04 -4.29
N PRO A 369 -0.23 16.75 -5.22
CA PRO A 369 -0.86 17.24 -6.44
C PRO A 369 -1.21 16.14 -7.46
N LEU A 370 -0.64 14.94 -7.38
CA LEU A 370 -0.85 13.86 -8.36
C LEU A 370 -1.56 12.65 -7.74
N ALA A 371 -2.58 12.14 -8.43
CA ALA A 371 -3.26 10.90 -8.07
C ALA A 371 -2.42 9.69 -8.50
N GLU A 372 -2.23 8.74 -7.59
CA GLU A 372 -1.68 7.42 -7.93
C GLU A 372 -2.76 6.57 -8.58
N VAL A 373 -2.49 6.00 -9.75
CA VAL A 373 -3.39 5.03 -10.39
C VAL A 373 -2.57 3.81 -10.76
N ARG A 374 -3.09 2.62 -10.48
CA ARG A 374 -2.36 1.37 -10.73
C ARG A 374 -3.11 0.48 -11.70
N GLU A 375 -2.35 -0.26 -12.47
CA GLU A 375 -2.85 -1.24 -13.43
C GLU A 375 -1.94 -2.46 -13.49
N VAL A 376 -2.50 -3.58 -13.91
CA VAL A 376 -1.76 -4.81 -14.17
C VAL A 376 -1.75 -5.06 -15.67
N ARG A 377 -0.54 -5.24 -16.22
CA ARG A 377 -0.32 -5.62 -17.63
C ARG A 377 0.64 -6.80 -17.65
N ASP A 378 0.24 -7.90 -18.27
CA ASP A 378 1.10 -9.09 -18.45
C ASP A 378 1.77 -9.62 -17.18
N HIS A 379 1.06 -9.57 -16.04
CA HIS A 379 1.50 -9.92 -14.67
C HIS A 379 2.33 -8.86 -13.94
N ASP A 380 2.78 -7.83 -14.64
CA ASP A 380 3.49 -6.70 -14.05
C ASP A 380 2.50 -5.65 -13.52
N LEU A 381 2.86 -5.08 -12.37
CA LEU A 381 2.17 -3.96 -11.76
C LEU A 381 2.81 -2.65 -12.23
N TYR A 382 1.98 -1.74 -12.74
CA TYR A 382 2.39 -0.41 -13.15
C TYR A 382 1.74 0.68 -12.30
N LEU A 383 2.49 1.75 -12.04
CA LEU A 383 2.04 2.98 -11.42
C LEU A 383 2.00 4.10 -12.46
N HIS A 384 0.90 4.85 -12.44
CA HIS A 384 0.71 6.12 -13.12
C HIS A 384 0.53 7.21 -12.09
N LEU A 385 1.19 8.35 -12.29
CA LEU A 385 0.93 9.57 -11.54
C LEU A 385 0.16 10.51 -12.46
N VAL A 386 -1.09 10.79 -12.11
CA VAL A 386 -2.04 11.55 -12.94
C VAL A 386 -2.31 12.89 -12.28
N ASP A 387 -2.20 13.99 -13.01
CA ASP A 387 -2.69 15.30 -12.59
C ASP A 387 -4.21 15.37 -12.76
N PRO A 388 -4.99 15.42 -11.68
CA PRO A 388 -6.44 15.40 -11.77
C PRO A 388 -7.05 16.71 -12.30
N GLY A 389 -6.27 17.78 -12.32
CA GLY A 389 -6.66 19.10 -12.84
C GLY A 389 -6.36 19.32 -14.32
N SER A 390 -5.57 18.46 -14.97
CA SER A 390 -5.24 18.59 -16.40
C SER A 390 -5.34 17.28 -17.20
N GLY A 391 -5.31 16.13 -16.53
CA GLY A 391 -5.23 14.81 -17.15
C GLY A 391 -3.84 14.44 -17.66
N ALA A 392 -2.82 15.30 -17.45
CA ALA A 392 -1.44 14.95 -17.73
C ALA A 392 -1.00 13.77 -16.83
N GLU A 393 -0.10 12.93 -17.32
CA GLU A 393 0.39 11.77 -16.55
C GLU A 393 1.88 11.51 -16.74
N SER A 394 2.49 10.82 -15.77
CA SER A 394 3.92 10.47 -15.77
C SER A 394 4.35 9.44 -16.81
N GLY A 395 3.38 8.75 -17.41
CA GLY A 395 3.58 7.46 -18.07
C GLY A 395 3.63 6.31 -17.05
N ALA A 396 3.59 5.08 -17.58
CA ALA A 396 3.57 3.86 -16.78
C ALA A 396 4.97 3.50 -16.23
N MET A 397 5.07 3.34 -14.92
CA MET A 397 6.28 2.89 -14.22
C MET A 397 6.09 1.46 -13.72
N ARG A 398 6.94 0.51 -14.13
CA ARG A 398 6.86 -0.86 -13.62
C ARG A 398 7.33 -0.89 -12.17
N ILE A 399 6.44 -1.21 -11.24
CA ILE A 399 6.72 -1.20 -9.80
C ILE A 399 6.79 -2.59 -9.15
N GLY A 400 6.72 -3.65 -9.94
CA GLY A 400 6.81 -5.04 -9.50
C GLY A 400 5.72 -5.88 -10.14
N ASP A 401 5.16 -6.81 -9.38
CA ASP A 401 4.00 -7.64 -9.75
C ASP A 401 3.01 -7.70 -8.57
N LEU A 402 1.89 -8.42 -8.74
CA LEU A 402 0.83 -8.50 -7.71
C LEU A 402 1.24 -9.23 -6.41
N SER A 403 2.29 -10.05 -6.45
CA SER A 403 2.84 -10.80 -5.32
C SER A 403 4.04 -10.11 -4.67
N SER A 404 4.76 -9.29 -5.41
CA SER A 404 6.04 -8.70 -5.01
C SER A 404 6.17 -7.28 -5.54
N TRP A 405 5.64 -6.34 -4.78
CA TRP A 405 5.86 -4.92 -5.00
C TRP A 405 5.87 -4.17 -3.68
N ASN A 406 6.63 -3.09 -3.63
CA ASN A 406 6.50 -2.02 -2.65
C ASN A 406 7.12 -0.78 -3.26
N VAL A 407 6.68 0.35 -2.75
CA VAL A 407 7.10 1.66 -3.21
C VAL A 407 7.56 2.45 -1.99
N THR A 408 8.83 2.85 -2.00
CA THR A 408 9.34 3.85 -1.06
C THR A 408 9.64 5.12 -1.84
N PRO A 409 8.93 6.23 -1.60
CA PRO A 409 9.34 7.49 -2.19
C PRO A 409 10.54 8.03 -1.41
N ASP A 410 11.37 8.80 -2.06
CA ASP A 410 12.44 9.53 -1.39
C ASP A 410 12.80 10.79 -2.13
N GLY A 411 12.65 11.96 -1.51
CA GLY A 411 13.36 13.16 -2.01
C GLY A 411 13.18 13.50 -3.49
N GLY A 412 12.14 12.96 -4.16
CA GLY A 412 11.94 13.05 -5.61
C GLY A 412 12.09 11.74 -6.42
N GLU A 413 12.53 10.63 -5.82
CA GLU A 413 12.64 9.30 -6.43
C GLU A 413 11.54 8.34 -5.96
N LEU A 414 11.24 7.34 -6.79
CA LEU A 414 10.36 6.20 -6.53
C LEU A 414 11.22 4.94 -6.54
N ILE A 415 11.35 4.25 -5.41
CA ILE A 415 12.08 2.97 -5.34
C ILE A 415 11.07 1.83 -5.39
N ALA A 416 11.13 1.06 -6.47
CA ALA A 416 10.35 -0.15 -6.69
C ALA A 416 11.23 -1.41 -6.54
N TYR A 417 10.59 -2.54 -6.28
CA TYR A 417 11.24 -3.85 -6.43
C TYR A 417 10.31 -4.86 -7.11
N ASP A 418 10.90 -5.87 -7.72
CA ASP A 418 10.18 -7.00 -8.32
C ASP A 418 10.44 -8.33 -7.60
N ASP A 419 9.77 -9.39 -8.04
CA ASP A 419 9.94 -10.79 -7.58
C ASP A 419 11.39 -11.28 -7.59
N SER A 420 12.24 -10.73 -8.45
CA SER A 420 13.68 -11.04 -8.48
C SER A 420 14.47 -10.39 -7.35
N GLY A 421 13.83 -9.54 -6.54
CA GLY A 421 14.48 -8.75 -5.48
C GLY A 421 15.33 -7.61 -6.02
N ARG A 422 15.26 -7.32 -7.32
CA ARG A 422 15.91 -6.18 -7.94
C ARG A 422 15.23 -4.91 -7.50
N LEU A 423 16.02 -3.95 -7.04
CA LEU A 423 15.58 -2.58 -6.78
C LEU A 423 15.73 -1.76 -8.06
N THR A 424 14.72 -0.95 -8.37
CA THR A 424 14.75 0.03 -9.46
C THR A 424 14.28 1.36 -8.91
N ALA A 425 15.12 2.39 -9.01
CA ALA A 425 14.72 3.75 -8.68
C ALA A 425 14.36 4.52 -9.94
N TYR A 426 13.23 5.19 -9.88
CA TYR A 426 12.75 6.10 -10.89
C TYR A 426 12.83 7.53 -10.38
N ARG A 427 12.99 8.50 -11.28
CA ARG A 427 12.93 9.93 -10.98
C ARG A 427 12.25 10.70 -12.11
N PRO A 428 11.72 11.92 -11.85
CA PRO A 428 11.18 12.76 -12.89
C PRO A 428 12.27 13.22 -13.86
N LYS A 429 11.94 13.30 -15.15
CA LYS A 429 12.83 13.90 -16.14
C LYS A 429 12.99 15.40 -15.89
N PRO A 430 14.18 15.97 -16.15
CA PRO A 430 14.35 17.42 -16.16
C PRO A 430 13.35 18.09 -17.11
N ALA A 431 12.84 19.26 -16.72
CA ALA A 431 12.03 20.08 -17.61
C ALA A 431 12.83 20.41 -18.89
N ALA A 432 12.17 20.27 -20.05
CA ALA A 432 12.77 20.48 -21.36
C ALA A 432 13.09 21.95 -21.67
#